data_AF-A0A1D8RB46-F1
#
_entry.id   AF-A0A1D8RB46-F1
#
_cell.length_a   1.000
_cell.length_b   1.000
_cell.length_c   1.000
_cell.angle_alpha   90.00
_cell.angle_beta   90.00
_cell.angle_gamma   90.00
#
_symmetry.space_group_name_H-M   'P 1'
#
loop_
_entity.id
_entity.type
_entity.pdbx_description
1 polymer ?
#
loop_
_entity_poly.entity_id
_entity_poly.type
_entity_poly.pdbx_seq_one_letter_code
_entity_poly.pdbx_strand_id
1 'polypeptide(L)'
;FEGDIRDGDFVRDACRGASVVFHIAAIIDVNESVEYSEIYGVNVKGTQVLLEACLQENIASFIYTSTIEVMGPNPRGEPLVNGSEDTVYDCSLKFSYSKTKNEA
;
A
#
# COMPACT_ATOMS: atom_id res chain seq x y z
N PHE A 1 22.04 -2.44 -4.79
CA PHE A 1 21.23 -3.53 -5.36
C PHE A 1 20.08 -2.90 -6.11
N GLU A 2 19.65 -3.49 -7.21
CA GLU A 2 18.48 -3.09 -7.99
C GLU A 2 17.43 -4.20 -7.80
N GLY A 3 16.16 -3.85 -7.68
CA GLY A 3 15.09 -4.82 -7.50
C GLY A 3 13.70 -4.18 -7.45
N ASP A 4 12.69 -5.03 -7.64
CA ASP A 4 11.28 -4.67 -7.72
C ASP A 4 10.50 -5.54 -6.72
N ILE A 5 9.55 -4.95 -6.01
CA ILE A 5 8.71 -5.66 -5.05
C ILE A 5 7.73 -6.64 -5.71
N ARG A 6 7.60 -6.58 -7.05
CA ARG A 6 6.84 -7.53 -7.87
C ARG A 6 7.63 -8.81 -8.19
N ASP A 7 8.94 -8.81 -7.96
CA ASP A 7 9.80 -9.98 -8.13
C ASP A 7 9.85 -10.79 -6.83
N GLY A 8 9.12 -11.90 -6.79
CA GLY A 8 9.02 -12.74 -5.60
C GLY A 8 10.33 -13.37 -5.17
N ASP A 9 11.20 -13.76 -6.09
CA ASP A 9 12.48 -14.38 -5.76
C ASP A 9 13.42 -13.34 -5.14
N PHE A 10 13.47 -12.14 -5.75
CA PHE A 10 14.22 -11.01 -5.19
C PHE A 10 13.74 -10.63 -3.79
N VAL A 11 12.43 -10.48 -3.61
CA VAL A 11 11.84 -10.07 -2.33
C VAL A 11 12.10 -11.13 -1.27
N ARG A 12 11.94 -12.41 -1.58
CA ARG A 12 12.21 -13.50 -0.64
C ARG A 12 13.68 -13.51 -0.20
N ASP A 13 14.61 -13.36 -1.14
CA ASP A 13 16.04 -13.29 -0.80
C ASP A 13 16.36 -12.04 0.03
N ALA A 14 15.73 -10.90 -0.25
CA ALA A 14 15.87 -9.68 0.53
C ALA A 14 15.29 -9.80 1.96
N CYS A 15 14.22 -10.58 2.14
CA CYS A 15 13.61 -10.84 3.45
C CYS A 15 14.40 -11.83 4.31
N ARG A 16 15.26 -12.67 3.73
CA ARG A 16 15.95 -13.75 4.46
C ARG A 16 16.75 -13.20 5.66
N GLY A 17 16.40 -13.68 6.85
CA GLY A 17 17.06 -13.30 8.11
C GLY A 17 16.63 -11.94 8.69
N ALA A 18 15.71 -11.22 8.04
CA ALA A 18 15.12 -10.03 8.62
C ALA A 18 14.17 -10.38 9.78
N SER A 19 14.04 -9.48 10.75
CA SER A 19 13.05 -9.62 11.83
C SER A 19 11.79 -8.79 11.59
N VAL A 20 11.94 -7.68 10.87
CA VAL A 20 10.88 -6.71 10.58
C VAL A 20 11.03 -6.22 9.14
N VAL A 21 9.92 -6.04 8.44
CA VAL A 21 9.85 -5.42 7.11
C VAL A 21 9.05 -4.14 7.19
N PHE A 22 9.61 -3.04 6.68
CA PHE A 22 8.93 -1.76 6.53
C PHE A 22 8.56 -1.56 5.06
N HIS A 23 7.27 -1.70 4.74
CA HIS A 23 6.75 -1.51 3.39
C HIS A 23 6.38 -0.04 3.16
N ILE A 24 7.29 0.68 2.53
CA ILE A 24 7.18 2.11 2.18
C ILE A 24 7.08 2.28 0.65
N ALA A 25 7.34 1.21 -0.13
CA ALA A 25 7.32 1.26 -1.59
C ALA A 25 5.88 1.41 -2.10
N ALA A 26 5.66 2.43 -2.93
CA ALA A 26 4.38 2.67 -3.60
C ALA A 26 4.59 3.59 -4.81
N ILE A 27 3.72 3.46 -5.81
CA ILE A 27 3.48 4.53 -6.78
C ILE A 27 2.41 5.45 -6.19
N ILE A 28 2.78 6.69 -5.94
CA ILE A 28 1.88 7.74 -5.43
C ILE A 28 1.53 8.66 -6.61
N ASP A 29 0.38 8.42 -7.22
CA ASP A 29 -0.12 9.20 -8.35
C ASP A 29 -1.54 9.71 -8.07
N VAL A 30 -1.63 11.00 -7.76
CA VAL A 30 -2.89 11.73 -7.54
C VAL A 30 -3.30 12.56 -8.76
N ASN A 31 -2.50 12.54 -9.83
CA ASN A 31 -2.76 13.28 -11.06
C ASN A 31 -3.31 12.38 -12.19
N GLU A 32 -3.53 11.08 -11.92
CA GLU A 32 -3.93 10.08 -12.92
C GLU A 32 -3.01 10.08 -14.16
N SER A 33 -1.71 10.13 -13.90
CA SER A 33 -0.64 10.18 -14.90
C SER A 33 0.01 8.82 -15.20
N VAL A 34 -0.22 7.83 -14.34
CA VAL A 34 0.29 6.46 -14.46
C VAL A 34 -0.86 5.51 -14.74
N GLU A 35 -0.63 4.55 -15.65
CA GLU A 35 -1.59 3.51 -15.96
C GLU A 35 -2.00 2.72 -14.72
N TYR A 36 -3.30 2.48 -14.56
CA TYR A 36 -3.84 1.78 -13.39
C TYR A 36 -3.19 0.43 -13.14
N SER A 37 -2.88 -0.32 -14.21
CA SER A 37 -2.22 -1.63 -14.12
C SER A 37 -0.84 -1.56 -13.47
N GLU A 38 -0.09 -0.48 -13.70
CA GLU A 38 1.23 -0.28 -13.11
C GLU A 38 1.11 0.08 -11.62
N ILE A 39 0.22 1.01 -11.28
CA ILE A 39 -0.07 1.37 -9.88
C ILE A 39 -0.56 0.13 -9.12
N TYR A 40 -1.49 -0.63 -9.69
CA TYR A 40 -2.02 -1.87 -9.10
C TYR A 40 -0.94 -2.93 -8.94
N GLY A 41 -0.07 -3.08 -9.95
CA GLY A 41 1.06 -4.00 -9.92
C GLY A 41 2.01 -3.71 -8.75
N VAL A 42 2.37 -2.44 -8.54
CA VAL A 42 3.27 -2.08 -7.44
C VAL A 42 2.53 -2.09 -6.09
N ASN A 43 1.44 -1.34 -5.98
CA ASN A 43 0.79 -1.08 -4.70
C ASN A 43 0.05 -2.30 -4.15
N VAL A 44 -0.62 -3.09 -5.00
CA VAL A 44 -1.41 -4.26 -4.55
C VAL A 44 -0.61 -5.54 -4.71
N LYS A 45 -0.17 -5.86 -5.93
CA LYS A 45 0.54 -7.12 -6.18
C LYS A 45 1.91 -7.17 -5.52
N GLY A 46 2.67 -6.08 -5.53
CA GLY A 46 3.92 -5.98 -4.78
C GLY A 46 3.73 -6.15 -3.27
N THR A 47 2.64 -5.61 -2.70
CA THR A 47 2.30 -5.84 -1.28
C THR A 47 2.00 -7.31 -0.99
N GLN A 48 1.25 -7.99 -1.88
CA GLN A 48 0.96 -9.42 -1.75
C GLN A 48 2.25 -10.25 -1.77
N VAL A 49 3.16 -9.97 -2.70
CA VAL A 49 4.47 -10.65 -2.80
C VAL A 49 5.30 -10.45 -1.52
N LEU A 50 5.36 -9.23 -1.00
CA LEU A 50 6.05 -8.92 0.25
C LEU A 50 5.47 -9.67 1.45
N LEU A 51 4.15 -9.74 1.58
CA LEU A 51 3.48 -10.48 2.65
C LEU A 51 3.75 -11.98 2.54
N GLU A 52 3.69 -12.55 1.33
CA GLU A 52 4.02 -13.96 1.09
C GLU A 52 5.46 -14.29 1.47
N ALA A 53 6.42 -13.45 1.07
CA ALA A 53 7.82 -13.60 1.47
C ALA A 53 8.00 -13.50 2.99
N CYS A 54 7.28 -12.57 3.64
CA CYS A 54 7.33 -12.43 5.09
C CYS A 54 6.83 -13.70 5.80
N LEU A 55 5.77 -14.33 5.30
CA LEU A 55 5.27 -15.59 5.82
C LEU A 55 6.28 -16.74 5.62
N GLN A 56 6.87 -16.85 4.44
CA GLN A 56 7.83 -17.90 4.11
C GLN A 56 9.13 -17.82 4.92
N GLU A 57 9.63 -16.60 5.14
CA GLU A 57 10.87 -16.36 5.88
C GLU A 57 10.63 -16.14 7.40
N ASN A 58 9.40 -16.35 7.88
CA ASN A 58 9.00 -16.23 9.30
C ASN A 58 9.33 -14.85 9.91
N ILE A 59 9.07 -13.78 9.16
CA ILE A 59 9.28 -12.42 9.60
C ILE A 59 8.29 -12.08 10.72
N ALA A 60 8.80 -11.57 11.84
CA ALA A 60 7.99 -11.36 13.04
C ALA A 60 7.05 -10.16 12.93
N SER A 61 7.36 -9.15 12.10
CA SER A 61 6.54 -7.95 11.96
C SER A 61 6.61 -7.35 10.57
N PHE A 62 5.45 -6.93 10.07
CA PHE A 62 5.30 -6.22 8.81
C PHE A 62 4.63 -4.87 9.08
N ILE A 63 5.31 -3.78 8.76
CA ILE A 63 4.83 -2.41 8.98
C ILE A 63 4.47 -1.82 7.62
N TYR A 64 3.19 -1.63 7.39
CA TYR A 64 2.64 -1.08 6.15
C TYR A 64 2.43 0.42 6.25
N THR A 65 2.96 1.16 5.27
CA THR A 65 2.72 2.61 5.17
C THR A 65 1.45 2.85 4.36
N SER A 66 0.32 3.03 5.04
CA SER A 66 -0.95 3.42 4.41
C SER A 66 -0.99 4.93 4.10
N THR A 67 -2.16 5.47 3.80
CA THR A 67 -2.37 6.89 3.48
C THR A 67 -3.76 7.33 3.94
N ILE A 68 -3.91 8.61 4.28
CA ILE A 68 -5.22 9.21 4.55
C ILE A 68 -6.13 9.20 3.32
N GLU A 69 -5.56 9.06 2.12
CA GLU A 69 -6.32 8.97 0.86
C GLU A 69 -7.29 7.80 0.82
N VAL A 70 -7.11 6.75 1.64
CA VAL A 70 -8.08 5.63 1.76
C VAL A 70 -9.39 6.05 2.43
N MET A 71 -9.43 7.23 3.06
CA MET A 71 -10.66 7.84 3.57
C MET A 71 -11.32 8.77 2.54
N GLY A 72 -10.60 9.12 1.46
CA GLY A 72 -11.02 10.09 0.46
C GLY A 72 -11.38 11.46 1.06
N PRO A 73 -11.93 12.38 0.26
CA PRO A 73 -12.94 13.30 0.76
C PRO A 73 -14.30 12.58 0.82
N ASN A 74 -15.22 13.05 1.67
CA ASN A 74 -16.61 12.62 1.59
C ASN A 74 -17.32 13.20 0.35
N PRO A 75 -18.49 12.65 -0.05
CA PRO A 75 -19.25 13.16 -1.19
C PRO A 75 -19.66 14.63 -1.09
N ARG A 76 -19.68 15.21 0.12
CA ARG A 76 -20.02 16.62 0.38
C ARG A 76 -18.80 17.56 0.38
N GLY A 77 -17.57 17.02 0.30
CA GLY A 77 -16.34 17.80 0.34
C GLY A 77 -16.06 18.45 1.70
N GLU A 78 -16.65 17.95 2.78
CA GLU A 78 -16.45 18.51 4.12
C GLU A 78 -15.11 18.04 4.72
N PRO A 79 -14.40 18.91 5.45
CA PRO A 79 -13.16 18.52 6.12
C PRO A 79 -13.44 17.48 7.22
N LEU A 80 -12.57 16.48 7.31
CA LEU A 80 -12.49 15.62 8.48
C LEU A 80 -11.74 16.38 9.59
N VAL A 81 -12.42 16.68 10.70
CA VAL A 81 -11.84 17.41 11.84
C VAL A 81 -11.73 16.47 13.03
N ASN A 82 -10.53 16.35 13.61
CA ASN A 82 -10.23 15.47 14.73
C ASN A 82 -10.63 13.99 14.50
N GLY A 83 -10.45 13.51 13.27
CA GLY A 83 -10.69 12.11 12.92
C GLY A 83 -9.63 11.17 13.50
N SER A 84 -10.06 9.92 13.74
CA SER A 84 -9.25 8.77 14.13
C SER A 84 -9.62 7.56 13.27
N GLU A 85 -8.91 6.44 13.45
CA GLU A 85 -9.14 5.16 12.79
C GLU A 85 -10.56 4.61 13.01
N ASP A 86 -11.21 5.00 14.11
CA ASP A 86 -12.58 4.58 14.46
C ASP A 86 -13.66 5.51 13.90
N THR A 87 -13.29 6.57 13.17
CA THR A 87 -14.26 7.56 12.70
C THR A 87 -15.12 7.00 11.57
N VAL A 88 -16.41 6.84 11.83
CA VAL A 88 -17.39 6.52 10.78
C VAL A 88 -17.48 7.70 9.82
N TYR A 89 -16.90 7.53 8.64
CA TYR A 89 -16.83 8.54 7.59
C TYR A 89 -17.37 7.96 6.28
N ASP A 90 -18.18 8.74 5.57
CA ASP A 90 -18.66 8.39 4.25
C ASP A 90 -17.55 8.66 3.23
N CYS A 91 -16.75 7.64 2.93
CA CYS A 91 -15.56 7.76 2.09
C CYS A 91 -15.89 7.73 0.60
N SER A 92 -15.26 8.61 -0.19
CA SER A 92 -15.31 8.56 -1.65
C SER A 92 -13.90 8.53 -2.26
N LEU A 93 -13.47 7.36 -2.72
CA LEU A 93 -12.14 7.17 -3.32
C LEU A 93 -12.12 7.73 -4.74
N LYS A 94 -11.42 8.83 -4.94
CA LYS A 94 -11.34 9.53 -6.24
C LYS A 94 -10.23 8.98 -7.14
N PHE A 95 -9.06 8.69 -6.59
CA PHE A 95 -7.87 8.39 -7.37
C PHE A 95 -7.59 6.88 -7.47
N SER A 96 -6.94 6.49 -8.55
CA SER A 96 -6.38 5.16 -8.77
C SER A 96 -5.45 4.76 -7.62
N TYR A 97 -4.58 5.69 -7.18
CA TYR A 97 -3.75 5.52 -6.00
C TYR A 97 -4.55 5.15 -4.74
N SER A 98 -5.56 5.94 -4.39
CA SER A 98 -6.38 5.73 -3.19
C SER A 98 -7.08 4.37 -3.19
N LYS A 99 -7.57 3.93 -4.36
CA LYS A 99 -8.19 2.60 -4.53
C LYS A 99 -7.19 1.48 -4.29
N THR A 100 -6.00 1.56 -4.89
CA THR A 100 -4.96 0.54 -4.70
C THR A 100 -4.46 0.47 -3.25
N LYS A 101 -4.37 1.60 -2.54
CA LYS A 101 -4.01 1.62 -1.12
C LYS A 101 -5.11 1.12 -0.18
N ASN A 102 -6.37 1.19 -0.61
CA ASN A 102 -7.50 0.62 0.13
C ASN A 102 -7.57 -0.90 -0.01
N GLU A 103 -7.19 -1.45 -1.17
CA GLU A 103 -7.18 -2.89 -1.42
C GLU A 103 -5.93 -3.59 -0.83
N ALA A 104 -4.77 -2.94 -0.89
CA ALA A 104 -3.49 -3.48 -0.43
C ALA A 104 -3.34 -3.44 1.10
#